data_AF-A0A2E8RTF0-F1
#
_entry.id   AF-A0A2E8RTF0-F1
#
_cell.length_a   1.000
_cell.length_b   1.000
_cell.length_c   1.000
_cell.angle_alpha   90.00
_cell.angle_beta   90.00
_cell.angle_gamma   90.00
#
_symmetry.space_group_name_H-M   'P 1'
#
loop_
_entity.id
_entity.type
_entity.pdbx_description
1 polymer ?
#
loop_
_entity_poly.entity_id
_entity_poly.type
_entity_poly.pdbx_seq_one_letter_code
_entity_poly.pdbx_strand_id
1 'polypeptide(L)'
;MSQEEMKTHPFPHQRPTVTITLDKANSFVVNCPELRSWFIIPELGHRSLYANYDATDWKLSEVYDLTSVRSARIHDREGVEIDVHCWKPNTGWFPTWQMYGRLTKYQAEYLAVLQFNQEQRILYTYLDQHFDYDWGKMTRCLKDKGNFIIKDSRHTEWKDKSDEDGVAGFFSVQIGKRKFNCLRILGLDQDLLHPEVSITEEYIDESGRTIMVRRFCSMRKSMLDDQGQKRLVDLDKESLLKINGSTFYHWYDSFSNLAFGLKTETTE
;
A
#
# COMPACT_ATOMS: atom_id res chain seq x y z
N MET A 1 16.22 21.49 -17.99
CA MET A 1 15.90 21.08 -16.61
C MET A 1 17.17 21.10 -15.80
N SER A 2 17.24 21.93 -14.76
CA SER A 2 18.44 22.06 -13.92
C SER A 2 18.49 20.93 -12.87
N GLN A 3 19.67 20.66 -12.32
CA GLN A 3 19.88 19.64 -11.28
C GLN A 3 19.08 19.88 -9.97
N GLU A 4 18.45 21.05 -9.79
CA GLU A 4 17.62 21.37 -8.62
C GLU A 4 16.19 20.83 -8.72
N GLU A 5 15.60 20.79 -9.92
CA GLU A 5 14.25 20.22 -10.13
C GLU A 5 14.22 18.71 -9.85
N MET A 6 15.38 18.05 -9.95
CA MET A 6 15.58 16.64 -9.60
C MET A 6 15.70 16.37 -8.09
N LYS A 7 15.54 17.34 -7.17
CA LYS A 7 15.72 17.10 -5.71
C LYS A 7 14.46 17.15 -4.86
N THR A 8 13.33 17.60 -5.38
CA THR A 8 12.16 17.93 -4.55
C THR A 8 10.97 17.01 -4.81
N HIS A 9 10.31 16.58 -3.73
CA HIS A 9 9.02 15.90 -3.76
C HIS A 9 7.93 16.82 -3.20
N PRO A 10 6.63 16.60 -3.50
CA PRO A 10 5.56 17.48 -3.03
C PRO A 10 5.02 17.14 -1.63
N PHE A 11 5.43 16.02 -1.04
CA PHE A 11 4.92 15.56 0.25
C PHE A 11 5.52 16.31 1.45
N PRO A 12 4.75 16.55 2.53
CA PRO A 12 5.29 17.18 3.74
C PRO A 12 6.29 16.26 4.46
N HIS A 13 7.29 16.84 5.12
CA HIS A 13 8.29 16.07 5.87
C HIS A 13 7.74 15.36 7.11
N GLN A 14 6.64 15.88 7.67
CA GLN A 14 5.96 15.29 8.82
C GLN A 14 4.59 14.76 8.38
N ARG A 15 4.22 13.59 8.89
CA ARG A 15 2.90 13.01 8.66
C ARG A 15 1.81 13.93 9.19
N PRO A 16 0.74 14.19 8.43
CA PRO A 16 -0.44 14.89 8.94
C PRO A 16 -1.13 14.09 10.06
N THR A 17 -1.94 14.76 10.88
CA THR A 17 -2.84 14.08 11.82
C THR A 17 -3.83 13.21 11.06
N VAL A 18 -4.09 12.01 11.57
CA VAL A 18 -5.07 11.08 10.99
C VAL A 18 -6.08 10.65 12.03
N THR A 19 -7.36 10.72 11.67
CA THR A 19 -8.47 10.22 12.46
C THR A 19 -9.29 9.25 11.61
N ILE A 20 -9.58 8.08 12.17
CA ILE A 20 -10.32 7.03 11.48
C ILE A 20 -11.51 6.66 12.33
N THR A 21 -12.70 6.68 11.73
CA THR A 21 -13.95 6.42 12.44
C THR A 21 -14.77 5.43 11.63
N LEU A 22 -15.22 4.36 12.30
CA LEU A 22 -16.11 3.37 11.69
C LEU A 22 -17.40 4.04 11.23
N ASP A 23 -17.78 3.79 9.98
CA ASP A 23 -19.01 4.26 9.40
C ASP A 23 -19.93 3.07 9.13
N LYS A 24 -20.95 2.92 9.97
CA LYS A 24 -21.94 1.83 9.85
C LYS A 24 -23.10 2.17 8.92
N ALA A 25 -23.24 3.43 8.50
CA ALA A 25 -24.36 3.88 7.69
C ALA A 25 -24.10 3.70 6.20
N ASN A 26 -22.82 3.69 5.80
CA ASN A 26 -22.42 3.54 4.41
C ASN A 26 -22.36 2.09 3.96
N SER A 27 -22.76 1.85 2.71
CA SER A 27 -22.57 0.60 2.00
C SER A 27 -22.50 0.87 0.50
N PHE A 28 -21.35 0.64 -0.11
CA PHE A 28 -21.14 0.79 -1.55
C PHE A 28 -20.18 -0.26 -2.08
N VAL A 29 -20.28 -0.52 -3.39
CA VAL A 29 -19.33 -1.35 -4.11
C VAL A 29 -18.26 -0.45 -4.68
N VAL A 30 -16.99 -0.76 -4.42
CA VAL A 30 -15.85 0.00 -4.89
C VAL A 30 -15.22 -0.71 -6.07
N ASN A 31 -14.99 0.03 -7.15
CA ASN A 31 -14.24 -0.47 -8.28
C ASN A 31 -12.80 0.04 -8.20
N CYS A 32 -11.87 -0.74 -7.64
CA CYS A 32 -10.46 -0.38 -7.50
C CYS A 32 -9.60 -0.98 -8.63
N PRO A 33 -9.15 -0.19 -9.62
CA PRO A 33 -8.32 -0.66 -10.72
C PRO A 33 -6.81 -0.67 -10.40
N GLU A 34 -6.41 -0.37 -9.17
CA GLU A 34 -5.00 -0.27 -8.79
C GLU A 34 -4.38 -1.65 -8.55
N LEU A 35 -3.08 -1.75 -8.84
CA LEU A 35 -2.19 -2.64 -8.10
C LEU A 35 -2.14 -2.13 -6.66
N ARG A 36 -3.01 -2.69 -5.80
CA ARG A 36 -3.16 -2.25 -4.42
C ARG A 36 -1.82 -2.40 -3.67
N SER A 37 -1.64 -1.59 -2.62
CA SER A 37 -0.36 -1.32 -1.93
C SER A 37 0.72 -0.57 -2.73
N TRP A 38 0.61 -0.43 -4.07
CA TRP A 38 1.51 0.39 -4.90
C TRP A 38 0.84 1.61 -5.56
N PHE A 39 -0.45 1.82 -5.29
CA PHE A 39 -1.22 3.03 -5.66
C PHE A 39 -1.24 3.35 -7.17
N ILE A 40 -0.95 2.37 -8.03
CA ILE A 40 -0.81 2.57 -9.48
C ILE A 40 -1.84 1.77 -10.26
N ILE A 41 -2.45 2.39 -11.27
CA ILE A 41 -3.31 1.71 -12.24
C ILE A 41 -2.43 1.21 -13.40
N PRO A 42 -2.44 -0.08 -13.73
CA PRO A 42 -1.67 -0.64 -14.85
C PRO A 42 -2.36 -0.34 -16.19
N GLU A 43 -2.45 0.95 -16.51
CA GLU A 43 -2.99 1.52 -17.74
C GLU A 43 -2.01 2.57 -18.27
N LEU A 44 -1.73 2.57 -19.57
CA LEU A 44 -0.72 3.45 -20.19
C LEU A 44 -0.96 4.93 -19.86
N GLY A 45 0.11 5.63 -19.54
CA GLY A 45 0.09 7.06 -19.20
C GLY A 45 -0.40 7.35 -17.78
N HIS A 46 -0.96 6.37 -17.06
CA HIS A 46 -1.35 6.59 -15.68
C HIS A 46 -0.12 6.83 -14.81
N ARG A 47 -0.16 7.92 -14.03
CA ARG A 47 0.89 8.31 -13.09
C ARG A 47 0.32 8.46 -11.68
N SER A 48 1.06 7.97 -10.70
CA SER A 48 0.73 8.06 -9.28
C SER A 48 1.93 8.49 -8.47
N LEU A 49 1.68 9.21 -7.38
CA LEU A 49 2.68 9.50 -6.37
C LEU A 49 2.18 9.06 -5.00
N TYR A 50 3.04 8.49 -4.18
CA TYR A 50 2.74 8.23 -2.77
C TYR A 50 3.97 8.39 -1.89
N ALA A 51 3.73 8.54 -0.58
CA ALA A 51 4.77 8.77 0.42
C ALA A 51 4.60 7.87 1.63
N ASN A 52 5.73 7.39 2.16
CA ASN A 52 5.80 6.58 3.38
C ASN A 52 6.26 7.44 4.57
N TYR A 53 5.65 7.24 5.73
CA TYR A 53 5.99 7.90 6.99
C TYR A 53 6.25 6.87 8.09
N ASP A 54 7.42 6.94 8.70
CA ASP A 54 7.87 5.98 9.71
C ASP A 54 7.08 6.09 11.01
N ALA A 55 6.56 5.00 11.58
CA ALA A 55 5.82 5.07 12.85
C ALA A 55 6.68 5.48 14.05
N THR A 56 8.01 5.47 13.94
CA THR A 56 8.93 5.82 15.04
C THR A 56 8.85 7.30 15.39
N ASP A 57 8.77 8.18 14.40
CA ASP A 57 8.75 9.64 14.58
C ASP A 57 7.82 10.38 13.59
N TRP A 58 7.10 9.61 12.77
CA TRP A 58 6.20 10.08 11.72
C TRP A 58 6.85 11.00 10.70
N LYS A 59 8.17 10.89 10.50
CA LYS A 59 8.88 11.56 9.42
C LYS A 59 8.74 10.81 8.11
N LEU A 60 8.76 11.58 7.03
CA LEU A 60 8.80 11.08 5.67
C LEU A 60 10.05 10.21 5.47
N SER A 61 9.85 8.94 5.15
CA SER A 61 10.92 7.97 4.93
C SER A 61 11.20 7.72 3.45
N GLU A 62 10.16 7.75 2.61
CA GLU A 62 10.28 7.47 1.18
C GLU A 62 9.18 8.19 0.39
N VAL A 63 9.47 8.52 -0.87
CA VAL A 63 8.48 8.96 -1.86
C VAL A 63 8.62 8.10 -3.10
N TYR A 64 7.49 7.71 -3.68
CA TYR A 64 7.44 6.95 -4.92
C TYR A 64 6.71 7.75 -5.98
N ASP A 65 7.28 7.75 -7.19
CA ASP A 65 6.66 8.27 -8.42
C ASP A 65 6.61 7.13 -9.42
N LEU A 66 5.40 6.75 -9.80
CA LEU A 66 5.11 5.58 -10.61
C LEU A 66 4.41 6.02 -11.89
N THR A 67 4.89 5.54 -13.03
CA THR A 67 4.26 5.81 -14.33
C THR A 67 4.17 4.54 -15.15
N SER A 68 2.98 4.23 -15.67
CA SER A 68 2.78 3.17 -16.66
C SER A 68 3.22 3.67 -18.04
N VAL A 69 4.40 3.24 -18.51
CA VAL A 69 5.13 3.92 -19.60
C VAL A 69 5.05 3.22 -20.96
N ARG A 70 4.91 1.89 -21.00
CA ARG A 70 4.99 1.11 -22.26
C ARG A 70 4.07 -0.09 -22.20
N SER A 71 3.56 -0.52 -23.36
CA SER A 71 2.93 -1.83 -23.48
C SER A 71 4.00 -2.90 -23.28
N ALA A 72 3.68 -3.93 -22.51
CA ALA A 72 4.56 -5.05 -22.25
C ALA A 72 3.82 -6.37 -22.44
N ARG A 73 4.57 -7.42 -22.78
CA ARG A 73 4.06 -8.79 -22.78
C ARG A 73 5.01 -9.64 -21.95
N ILE A 74 4.50 -10.21 -20.87
CA ILE A 74 5.23 -11.16 -20.02
C ILE A 74 4.65 -12.53 -20.31
N HIS A 75 5.46 -13.41 -20.90
CA HIS A 75 5.04 -14.71 -21.41
C HIS A 75 3.81 -14.60 -22.34
N ASP A 76 2.66 -15.14 -21.94
CA ASP A 76 1.40 -15.14 -22.69
C ASP A 76 0.44 -13.99 -22.32
N ARG A 77 0.83 -13.09 -21.39
CA ARG A 77 -0.04 -12.01 -20.91
C ARG A 77 0.43 -10.62 -21.34
N GLU A 78 -0.49 -9.88 -21.95
CA GLU A 78 -0.32 -8.45 -22.25
C GLU A 78 -0.61 -7.60 -21.02
N GLY A 79 0.16 -6.53 -20.86
CA GLY A 79 0.04 -5.57 -19.78
C GLY A 79 0.85 -4.31 -20.08
N VAL A 80 1.35 -3.65 -19.03
CA VAL A 80 2.18 -2.46 -19.12
C VAL A 80 3.41 -2.58 -18.25
N GLU A 81 4.49 -1.96 -18.70
CA GLU A 81 5.67 -1.65 -17.91
C GLU A 81 5.40 -0.39 -17.07
N ILE A 82 5.74 -0.46 -15.80
CA ILE A 82 5.61 0.63 -14.83
C ILE A 82 7.02 1.01 -14.37
N ASP A 83 7.42 2.24 -14.68
CA ASP A 83 8.64 2.83 -14.13
C ASP A 83 8.38 3.26 -12.68
N VAL A 84 9.29 2.88 -11.79
CA VAL A 84 9.25 3.19 -10.37
C VAL A 84 10.47 4.02 -10.02
N HIS A 85 10.22 5.26 -9.60
CA HIS A 85 11.22 6.14 -9.03
C HIS A 85 11.01 6.20 -7.52
N CYS A 86 12.06 5.94 -6.75
CA CYS A 86 12.04 6.05 -5.30
C CYS A 86 12.95 7.20 -4.87
N TRP A 87 12.47 8.06 -3.98
CA TRP A 87 13.26 9.07 -3.30
C TRP A 87 13.40 8.70 -1.82
N LYS A 88 14.59 8.93 -1.26
CA LYS A 88 14.82 8.82 0.20
C LYS A 88 15.49 10.07 0.76
N PRO A 89 15.24 10.40 2.04
CA PRO A 89 15.98 11.44 2.75
C PRO A 89 17.49 11.24 2.61
N ASN A 90 18.23 12.35 2.50
CA ASN A 90 19.70 12.41 2.39
C ASN A 90 20.33 11.80 1.13
N THR A 91 19.60 10.95 0.39
CA THR A 91 20.11 10.30 -0.83
C THR A 91 19.50 10.89 -2.10
N GLY A 92 18.23 11.33 -2.04
CA GLY A 92 17.51 11.79 -3.22
C GLY A 92 16.88 10.65 -4.00
N TRP A 93 16.67 10.86 -5.30
CA TRP A 93 16.09 9.86 -6.20
C TRP A 93 17.09 8.78 -6.58
N PHE A 94 16.65 7.53 -6.47
CA PHE A 94 17.36 6.35 -6.92
C PHE A 94 17.15 6.12 -8.42
N PRO A 95 18.03 5.34 -9.07
CA PRO A 95 17.78 4.85 -10.43
C PRO A 95 16.42 4.16 -10.54
N THR A 96 15.75 4.38 -11.66
CA THR A 96 14.48 3.74 -12.00
C THR A 96 14.63 2.23 -12.07
N TRP A 97 13.64 1.52 -11.56
CA TRP A 97 13.44 0.09 -11.79
C TRP A 97 12.01 -0.16 -12.24
N GLN A 98 11.76 -1.34 -12.77
CA GLN A 98 10.50 -1.67 -13.44
C GLN A 98 9.71 -2.73 -12.67
N MET A 99 8.40 -2.53 -12.64
CA MET A 99 7.44 -3.62 -12.43
C MET A 99 6.51 -3.69 -13.63
N TYR A 100 5.78 -4.79 -13.74
CA TYR A 100 4.88 -5.05 -14.86
C TYR A 100 3.53 -5.44 -14.31
N GLY A 101 2.49 -4.81 -14.82
CA GLY A 101 1.13 -5.03 -14.36
C GLY A 101 0.15 -5.13 -15.50
N ARG A 102 -1.03 -5.64 -15.21
CA ARG A 102 -2.14 -5.68 -16.16
C ARG A 102 -3.44 -5.33 -15.47
N LEU A 103 -4.25 -4.53 -16.16
CA LEU A 103 -5.64 -4.30 -15.82
C LEU A 103 -6.55 -5.08 -16.77
N THR A 104 -7.50 -5.81 -16.22
CA THR A 104 -8.57 -6.47 -16.97
C THR A 104 -9.93 -5.93 -16.54
N LYS A 105 -11.00 -6.46 -17.13
CA LYS A 105 -12.38 -6.16 -16.70
C LYS A 105 -12.62 -6.52 -15.23
N TYR A 106 -11.96 -7.56 -14.70
CA TYR A 106 -12.28 -8.13 -13.38
C TYR A 106 -11.18 -7.95 -12.34
N GLN A 107 -9.93 -7.81 -12.77
CA GLN A 107 -8.76 -7.89 -11.91
C GLN A 107 -7.67 -6.92 -12.33
N ALA A 108 -6.93 -6.41 -11.35
CA ALA A 108 -5.57 -5.92 -11.54
C ALA A 108 -4.59 -7.05 -11.14
N GLU A 109 -3.48 -7.22 -11.86
CA GLU A 109 -2.50 -8.27 -11.58
C GLU A 109 -1.07 -7.80 -11.80
N TYR A 110 -0.15 -8.22 -10.91
CA TYR A 110 1.28 -8.15 -11.20
C TYR A 110 1.64 -9.25 -12.20
N LEU A 111 2.45 -8.91 -13.19
CA LEU A 111 2.99 -9.86 -14.16
C LEU A 111 4.47 -10.18 -13.87
N ALA A 112 5.23 -9.17 -13.46
CA ALA A 112 6.63 -9.34 -13.09
C ALA A 112 7.12 -8.17 -12.23
N VAL A 113 8.16 -8.41 -11.44
CA VAL A 113 8.81 -7.41 -10.59
C VAL A 113 10.32 -7.54 -10.74
N LEU A 114 11.00 -6.43 -11.06
CA LEU A 114 12.45 -6.39 -11.08
C LEU A 114 12.96 -6.13 -9.66
N GLN A 115 13.78 -7.04 -9.14
CA GLN A 115 14.53 -6.84 -7.91
C GLN A 115 16.01 -6.71 -8.21
N PHE A 116 16.71 -5.98 -7.34
CA PHE A 116 18.16 -5.89 -7.37
C PHE A 116 18.72 -6.44 -6.08
N ASN A 117 19.56 -7.48 -6.18
CA ASN A 117 20.50 -7.79 -5.12
C ASN A 117 21.86 -7.16 -5.48
N GLN A 118 22.81 -7.12 -4.54
CA GLN A 118 24.08 -6.37 -4.69
C GLN A 118 24.89 -6.73 -5.95
N GLU A 119 24.60 -7.84 -6.63
CA GLU A 119 25.35 -8.34 -7.79
C GLU A 119 24.50 -8.50 -9.06
N GLN A 120 23.18 -8.67 -8.94
CA GLN A 120 22.32 -9.11 -10.05
C GLN A 120 20.96 -8.43 -10.04
N ARG A 121 20.44 -8.20 -11.25
CA ARG A 121 19.03 -7.88 -11.48
C ARG A 121 18.29 -9.19 -11.69
N ILE A 122 17.32 -9.46 -10.82
CA ILE A 122 16.48 -10.65 -10.88
C ILE A 122 15.07 -10.21 -11.27
N LEU A 123 14.55 -10.80 -12.34
CA LEU A 123 13.17 -10.60 -12.77
C LEU A 123 12.34 -11.80 -12.29
N TYR A 124 11.47 -11.55 -11.31
CA TYR A 124 10.47 -12.53 -10.89
C TYR A 124 9.18 -12.30 -11.69
N THR A 125 8.53 -13.38 -12.11
CA THR A 125 7.34 -13.38 -12.95
C THR A 125 6.24 -14.22 -12.32
N TYR A 126 4.99 -14.05 -12.78
CA TYR A 126 3.85 -14.82 -12.30
C TYR A 126 3.93 -16.35 -12.50
N LEU A 127 4.94 -16.84 -13.22
CA LEU A 127 5.20 -18.28 -13.37
C LEU A 127 6.21 -18.81 -12.34
N ASP A 128 6.88 -17.93 -11.60
CA ASP A 128 7.84 -18.31 -10.57
C ASP A 128 7.12 -18.73 -9.28
N GLN A 129 7.72 -19.69 -8.58
CA GLN A 129 7.18 -20.25 -7.35
C GLN A 129 7.04 -19.14 -6.29
N HIS A 130 5.90 -19.10 -5.60
CA HIS A 130 5.58 -18.13 -4.54
C HIS A 130 5.44 -16.67 -4.99
N PHE A 131 5.45 -16.36 -6.29
CA PHE A 131 5.25 -14.99 -6.77
C PHE A 131 3.92 -14.41 -6.27
N ASP A 132 2.88 -15.23 -6.22
CA ASP A 132 1.53 -14.87 -5.81
C ASP A 132 1.39 -14.55 -4.32
N TYR A 133 2.36 -14.94 -3.48
CA TYR A 133 2.34 -14.62 -2.05
C TYR A 133 2.55 -13.13 -1.80
N ASP A 134 3.45 -12.51 -2.57
CA ASP A 134 3.77 -11.08 -2.47
C ASP A 134 3.13 -10.25 -3.60
N TRP A 135 2.90 -10.85 -4.78
CA TRP A 135 2.50 -10.18 -6.01
C TRP A 135 1.38 -10.93 -6.74
N GLY A 136 0.26 -11.14 -6.05
CA GLY A 136 -0.91 -11.84 -6.57
C GLY A 136 -1.83 -11.02 -7.48
N LYS A 137 -2.93 -11.68 -7.89
CA LYS A 137 -4.05 -11.03 -8.56
C LYS A 137 -4.95 -10.36 -7.53
N MET A 138 -5.62 -9.29 -7.95
CA MET A 138 -6.46 -8.49 -7.09
C MET A 138 -7.83 -8.29 -7.73
N THR A 139 -8.89 -8.68 -7.03
CA THR A 139 -10.26 -8.39 -7.45
C THR A 139 -10.47 -6.89 -7.52
N ARG A 140 -11.01 -6.43 -8.65
CA ARG A 140 -11.27 -5.01 -8.90
C ARG A 140 -12.54 -4.52 -8.21
N CYS A 141 -13.58 -5.36 -8.18
CA CYS A 141 -14.90 -5.02 -7.63
C CYS A 141 -15.01 -5.49 -6.19
N LEU A 142 -14.91 -4.55 -5.25
CA LEU A 142 -14.82 -4.78 -3.82
C LEU A 142 -16.15 -4.47 -3.16
N LYS A 143 -16.62 -5.40 -2.33
CA LYS A 143 -17.85 -5.25 -1.58
C LYS A 143 -17.67 -5.88 -0.21
N ASP A 144 -18.17 -5.22 0.83
CA ASP A 144 -18.24 -5.82 2.15
C ASP A 144 -19.28 -6.95 2.16
N LYS A 145 -18.81 -8.17 2.42
CA LYS A 145 -19.61 -9.40 2.51
C LYS A 145 -19.99 -9.75 3.96
N GLY A 146 -19.58 -8.94 4.94
CA GLY A 146 -19.86 -9.17 6.36
C GLY A 146 -18.96 -10.22 7.02
N ASN A 147 -17.79 -10.48 6.42
CA ASN A 147 -16.83 -11.49 6.88
C ASN A 147 -16.00 -11.05 8.09
N PHE A 148 -16.04 -9.75 8.41
CA PHE A 148 -15.34 -9.16 9.55
C PHE A 148 -16.33 -8.58 10.56
N ILE A 149 -16.09 -8.82 11.85
CA ILE A 149 -16.76 -8.11 12.95
C ILE A 149 -15.82 -7.01 13.42
N ILE A 150 -16.25 -5.78 13.25
CA ILE A 150 -15.50 -4.61 13.68
C ILE A 150 -16.03 -4.19 15.04
N LYS A 151 -15.27 -4.47 16.10
CA LYS A 151 -15.62 -4.01 17.45
C LYS A 151 -15.35 -2.52 17.59
N ASP A 152 -14.19 -2.10 17.09
CA ASP A 152 -13.77 -0.70 16.93
C ASP A 152 -12.70 -0.59 15.82
N SER A 153 -12.15 0.60 15.60
CA SER A 153 -11.13 0.85 14.57
C SER A 153 -9.84 -0.01 14.69
N ARG A 154 -9.57 -0.60 15.86
CA ARG A 154 -8.34 -1.36 16.19
C ARG A 154 -8.61 -2.82 16.53
N HIS A 155 -9.87 -3.23 16.65
CA HIS A 155 -10.25 -4.59 17.03
C HIS A 155 -11.19 -5.17 15.98
N THR A 156 -10.67 -6.13 15.22
CA THR A 156 -11.42 -6.81 14.17
C THR A 156 -11.38 -8.32 14.40
N GLU A 157 -12.51 -9.00 14.21
CA GLU A 157 -12.57 -10.46 14.18
C GLU A 157 -12.88 -10.92 12.77
N TRP A 158 -12.13 -11.91 12.29
CA TRP A 158 -12.29 -12.49 10.97
C TRP A 158 -13.06 -13.80 11.08
N LYS A 159 -14.31 -13.80 10.60
CA LYS A 159 -15.23 -14.95 10.72
C LYS A 159 -14.92 -16.06 9.73
N ASP A 160 -14.64 -15.68 8.49
CA ASP A 160 -14.51 -16.61 7.37
C ASP A 160 -13.17 -16.40 6.67
N LYS A 161 -12.26 -17.35 6.90
CA LYS A 161 -10.91 -17.32 6.34
C LYS A 161 -10.83 -17.50 4.83
N SER A 162 -11.95 -17.81 4.18
CA SER A 162 -12.02 -18.01 2.72
C SER A 162 -12.21 -16.72 1.92
N ASP A 163 -12.45 -15.57 2.57
CA ASP A 163 -12.60 -14.31 1.86
C ASP A 163 -11.24 -13.71 1.46
N GLU A 164 -10.87 -13.93 0.21
CA GLU A 164 -9.61 -13.47 -0.38
C GLU A 164 -9.57 -11.93 -0.58
N ASP A 165 -10.71 -11.25 -0.59
CA ASP A 165 -10.75 -9.81 -0.89
C ASP A 165 -10.41 -8.92 0.31
N GLY A 166 -10.52 -9.45 1.54
CA GLY A 166 -10.13 -8.78 2.79
C GLY A 166 -11.00 -7.58 3.18
N VAL A 167 -12.18 -7.40 2.59
CA VAL A 167 -13.00 -6.20 2.80
C VAL A 167 -13.57 -6.17 4.20
N ALA A 168 -13.19 -5.16 4.99
CA ALA A 168 -13.44 -5.08 6.42
C ALA A 168 -14.13 -3.77 6.81
N GLY A 169 -15.23 -3.43 6.12
CA GLY A 169 -16.17 -2.35 6.45
C GLY A 169 -15.84 -0.96 5.90
N PHE A 170 -16.70 0.00 6.23
CA PHE A 170 -16.61 1.40 5.77
C PHE A 170 -16.12 2.32 6.88
N PHE A 171 -15.31 3.31 6.52
CA PHE A 171 -14.68 4.21 7.45
C PHE A 171 -14.66 5.64 6.89
N SER A 172 -14.89 6.60 7.79
CA SER A 172 -14.53 7.98 7.56
C SER A 172 -13.06 8.17 7.92
N VAL A 173 -12.23 8.50 6.94
CA VAL A 173 -10.79 8.75 7.11
C VAL A 173 -10.53 10.24 6.96
N GLN A 174 -10.05 10.88 8.03
CA GLN A 174 -9.65 12.27 8.02
C GLN A 174 -8.12 12.38 8.06
N ILE A 175 -7.55 13.10 7.10
CA ILE A 175 -6.11 13.34 6.95
C ILE A 175 -5.91 14.85 6.92
N GLY A 176 -5.37 15.40 8.00
CA GLY A 176 -5.34 16.85 8.23
C GLY A 176 -6.74 17.46 8.12
N LYS A 177 -6.95 18.30 7.09
CA LYS A 177 -8.23 18.98 6.82
C LYS A 177 -9.12 18.23 5.83
N ARG A 178 -8.63 17.17 5.19
CA ARG A 178 -9.35 16.43 4.15
C ARG A 178 -10.03 15.22 4.76
N LYS A 179 -11.24 14.91 4.30
CA LYS A 179 -12.06 13.80 4.78
C LYS A 179 -12.48 12.94 3.59
N PHE A 180 -12.40 11.63 3.76
CA PHE A 180 -12.69 10.63 2.75
C PHE A 180 -13.61 9.56 3.32
N ASN A 181 -14.58 9.10 2.52
CA ASN A 181 -15.36 7.92 2.84
C ASN A 181 -14.71 6.74 2.15
N CYS A 182 -14.17 5.80 2.93
CA CYS A 182 -13.35 4.72 2.42
C CYS A 182 -13.94 3.36 2.76
N LEU A 183 -13.79 2.44 1.83
CA LEU A 183 -13.81 1.01 2.12
C LEU A 183 -12.46 0.62 2.72
N ARG A 184 -12.47 -0.12 3.83
CA ARG A 184 -11.27 -0.68 4.43
C ARG A 184 -11.01 -2.08 3.91
N ILE A 185 -9.77 -2.38 3.58
CA ILE A 185 -9.29 -3.72 3.22
C ILE A 185 -8.19 -4.12 4.18
N LEU A 186 -8.22 -5.37 4.65
CA LEU A 186 -7.16 -6.00 5.41
C LEU A 186 -6.46 -7.02 4.50
N GLY A 187 -5.23 -6.71 4.09
CA GLY A 187 -4.33 -7.69 3.48
C GLY A 187 -3.78 -8.60 4.58
N LEU A 188 -4.36 -9.79 4.71
CA LEU A 188 -4.02 -10.75 5.75
C LEU A 188 -3.18 -11.88 5.15
N ASP A 189 -2.09 -12.21 5.83
CA ASP A 189 -1.43 -13.49 5.66
C ASP A 189 -2.34 -14.62 6.19
N GLN A 190 -2.34 -15.77 5.53
CA GLN A 190 -3.16 -16.91 5.92
C GLN A 190 -2.74 -17.49 7.27
N ASP A 191 -1.46 -17.36 7.63
CA ASP A 191 -0.93 -17.77 8.93
C ASP A 191 -0.64 -16.58 9.85
N LEU A 192 -1.70 -15.98 10.40
CA LEU A 192 -1.62 -14.88 11.39
C LEU A 192 -0.87 -15.24 12.70
N LEU A 193 -0.46 -16.49 12.89
CA LEU A 193 0.32 -16.94 14.05
C LEU A 193 1.81 -17.05 13.74
N HIS A 194 2.22 -16.90 12.47
CA HIS A 194 3.62 -16.92 12.10
C HIS A 194 4.38 -15.73 12.72
N PRO A 195 5.63 -15.90 13.19
CA PRO A 195 6.36 -14.85 13.90
C PRO A 195 6.65 -13.61 13.06
N GLU A 196 6.63 -13.69 11.73
CA GLU A 196 7.02 -12.62 10.80
C GLU A 196 5.85 -12.17 9.89
N VAL A 197 4.64 -12.13 10.44
CA VAL A 197 3.44 -11.71 9.69
C VAL A 197 3.40 -10.20 9.56
N SER A 198 3.00 -9.77 8.37
CA SER A 198 2.75 -8.37 8.06
C SER A 198 1.34 -8.19 7.52
N ILE A 199 0.67 -7.14 7.97
CA ILE A 199 -0.72 -6.82 7.63
C ILE A 199 -0.74 -5.46 6.98
N THR A 200 -1.45 -5.34 5.86
CA THR A 200 -1.83 -4.04 5.31
C THR A 200 -3.26 -3.72 5.72
N GLU A 201 -3.48 -2.49 6.17
CA GLU A 201 -4.82 -1.91 6.33
C GLU A 201 -4.94 -0.78 5.31
N GLU A 202 -5.67 -1.04 4.23
CA GLU A 202 -5.83 -0.12 3.10
C GLU A 202 -7.18 0.59 3.17
N TYR A 203 -7.20 1.87 2.80
CA TYR A 203 -8.41 2.69 2.74
C TYR A 203 -8.60 3.22 1.32
N ILE A 204 -9.61 2.69 0.64
CA ILE A 204 -9.93 2.99 -0.75
C ILE A 204 -11.19 3.83 -0.79
N ASP A 205 -11.14 4.99 -1.44
CA ASP A 205 -12.30 5.87 -1.51
C ASP A 205 -13.38 5.38 -2.50
N GLU A 206 -14.49 6.10 -2.56
CA GLU A 206 -15.60 5.83 -3.49
C GLU A 206 -15.21 5.86 -4.98
N SER A 207 -14.11 6.55 -5.33
CA SER A 207 -13.60 6.59 -6.69
C SER A 207 -12.74 5.38 -7.05
N GLY A 208 -12.49 4.49 -6.08
CA GLY A 208 -11.65 3.31 -6.27
C GLY A 208 -10.16 3.59 -6.17
N ARG A 209 -9.77 4.68 -5.53
CA ARG A 209 -8.37 5.06 -5.36
C ARG A 209 -7.93 4.85 -3.92
N THR A 210 -6.74 4.28 -3.74
CA THR A 210 -6.17 4.12 -2.39
C THR A 210 -5.76 5.49 -1.85
N ILE A 211 -6.35 5.88 -0.73
CA ILE A 211 -6.03 7.13 -0.03
C ILE A 211 -4.86 6.92 0.94
N MET A 212 -4.89 5.78 1.63
CA MET A 212 -3.96 5.49 2.72
C MET A 212 -3.79 3.98 2.89
N VAL A 213 -2.57 3.57 3.22
CA VAL A 213 -2.27 2.21 3.69
C VAL A 213 -1.53 2.31 5.01
N ARG A 214 -1.89 1.47 5.98
CA ARG A 214 -1.10 1.26 7.20
C ARG A 214 -0.43 -0.09 7.13
N ARG A 215 0.84 -0.14 7.51
CA ARG A 215 1.55 -1.41 7.67
C ARG A 215 1.64 -1.76 9.15
N PHE A 216 1.19 -2.95 9.50
CA PHE A 216 1.39 -3.54 10.81
C PHE A 216 2.22 -4.82 10.70
N CYS A 217 3.03 -5.14 11.70
CA CYS A 217 3.70 -6.44 11.77
C CYS A 217 3.56 -7.09 13.15
N SER A 218 3.64 -8.41 13.21
CA SER A 218 3.66 -9.20 14.45
C SER A 218 4.86 -8.84 15.33
N MET A 219 5.99 -8.51 14.70
CA MET A 219 7.17 -7.97 15.35
C MET A 219 7.08 -6.46 15.52
N ARG A 220 7.56 -5.94 16.65
CA ARG A 220 7.71 -4.50 16.84
C ARG A 220 8.86 -3.99 15.96
N LYS A 221 8.64 -2.91 15.22
CA LYS A 221 9.70 -2.25 14.45
C LYS A 221 10.84 -1.74 15.34
N SER A 222 10.48 -1.30 16.53
CA SER A 222 11.42 -0.90 17.57
C SER A 222 12.32 -2.01 18.08
N MET A 223 12.02 -3.26 17.70
CA MET A 223 12.84 -4.45 17.88
C MET A 223 13.78 -4.69 16.71
N LEU A 224 14.17 -3.65 15.98
CA LEU A 224 15.15 -3.70 14.90
C LEU A 224 15.97 -2.38 14.90
N ASP A 225 17.27 -2.46 14.65
CA ASP A 225 18.18 -1.34 14.45
C ASP A 225 18.34 -1.06 12.94
N ASP A 226 19.18 -0.11 12.58
CA ASP A 226 19.44 0.28 11.18
C ASP A 226 20.04 -0.86 10.32
N GLN A 227 20.39 -1.99 10.95
CA GLN A 227 20.96 -3.20 10.35
C GLN A 227 20.00 -4.40 10.46
N GLY A 228 18.79 -4.20 11.00
CA GLY A 228 17.80 -5.26 11.20
C GLY A 228 18.00 -6.11 12.47
N GLN A 229 18.82 -5.68 13.44
CA GLN A 229 19.05 -6.40 14.72
C GLN A 229 18.24 -5.84 15.89
N LYS A 230 17.91 -6.66 16.88
CA LYS A 230 16.92 -6.29 17.90
C LYS A 230 17.28 -5.08 18.76
N ARG A 231 16.50 -4.00 18.67
CA ARG A 231 16.53 -2.84 19.59
C ARG A 231 15.32 -2.82 20.55
N LEU A 232 15.25 -1.90 21.50
CA LEU A 232 14.04 -1.60 22.26
C LEU A 232 13.78 -0.10 22.11
N VAL A 233 12.72 0.28 21.40
CA VAL A 233 12.17 1.64 21.40
C VAL A 233 10.73 1.55 21.89
N ASP A 234 10.39 2.41 22.84
CA ASP A 234 9.07 2.51 23.43
C ASP A 234 8.15 3.24 22.43
N LEU A 235 7.32 2.47 21.72
CA LEU A 235 6.23 3.02 20.92
C LEU A 235 5.01 3.06 21.83
N ASP A 236 4.40 4.24 21.95
CA ASP A 236 3.20 4.46 22.75
C ASP A 236 2.15 3.37 22.52
N LYS A 237 1.38 3.06 23.57
CA LYS A 237 0.31 2.03 23.59
C LYS A 237 -0.82 2.28 22.58
N GLU A 238 -0.72 3.31 21.75
CA GLU A 238 -1.74 3.75 20.80
C GLU A 238 -1.63 3.13 19.39
N SER A 239 -0.54 2.44 19.07
CA SER A 239 -0.22 1.99 17.71
C SER A 239 -0.37 0.47 17.50
N LEU A 240 -1.51 -0.10 17.90
CA LEU A 240 -1.78 -1.54 17.82
C LEU A 240 -3.04 -1.84 17.00
N LEU A 241 -2.99 -2.94 16.25
CA LEU A 241 -4.13 -3.58 15.61
C LEU A 241 -4.30 -4.99 16.19
N LYS A 242 -5.51 -5.37 16.58
CA LYS A 242 -5.83 -6.72 17.06
C LYS A 242 -6.76 -7.44 16.09
N ILE A 243 -6.34 -8.62 15.65
CA ILE A 243 -7.11 -9.50 14.77
C ILE A 243 -7.14 -10.90 15.38
N ASN A 244 -8.34 -11.42 15.62
CA ASN A 244 -8.55 -12.76 16.22
C ASN A 244 -7.71 -13.02 17.49
N GLY A 245 -7.48 -11.98 18.29
CA GLY A 245 -6.66 -12.05 19.51
C GLY A 245 -5.16 -11.83 19.30
N SER A 246 -4.64 -11.98 18.09
CA SER A 246 -3.26 -11.62 17.74
C SER A 246 -3.08 -10.11 17.72
N THR A 247 -1.91 -9.64 18.15
CA THR A 247 -1.56 -8.21 18.22
C THR A 247 -0.48 -7.89 17.20
N PHE A 248 -0.72 -6.84 16.42
CA PHE A 248 0.19 -6.32 15.42
C PHE A 248 0.54 -4.87 15.74
N TYR A 249 1.77 -4.49 15.44
CA TYR A 249 2.37 -3.20 15.77
C TYR A 249 2.48 -2.36 14.51
N HIS A 250 2.17 -1.07 14.60
CA HIS A 250 2.24 -0.14 13.48
C HIS A 250 3.69 0.16 13.09
N TRP A 251 4.01 0.08 11.80
CA TRP A 251 5.37 0.28 11.27
C TRP A 251 5.52 1.55 10.45
N TYR A 252 4.54 1.85 9.59
CA TYR A 252 4.50 3.07 8.79
C TYR A 252 3.11 3.30 8.22
N ASP A 253 2.88 4.52 7.76
CA ASP A 253 1.73 4.90 6.95
C ASP A 253 2.19 5.32 5.56
N SER A 254 1.48 4.85 4.55
CA SER A 254 1.62 5.27 3.16
C SER A 254 0.40 6.12 2.75
N PHE A 255 0.63 7.22 2.06
CA PHE A 255 -0.42 8.12 1.58
C PHE A 255 -0.25 8.43 0.11
N SER A 256 -1.34 8.34 -0.65
CA SER A 256 -1.33 8.82 -2.04
C SER A 256 -1.27 10.34 -2.11
N ASN A 257 -0.88 10.86 -3.27
CA ASN A 257 -0.96 12.26 -3.63
C ASN A 257 -2.38 12.85 -3.41
N LEU A 258 -3.43 12.02 -3.59
CA LEU A 258 -4.83 12.40 -3.41
C LEU A 258 -5.15 12.78 -1.96
N ALA A 259 -4.53 12.10 -0.98
CA ALA A 259 -4.66 12.40 0.44
C ALA A 259 -4.23 13.84 0.78
N PHE A 260 -3.37 14.43 -0.05
CA PHE A 260 -2.86 15.79 0.10
C PHE A 260 -3.45 16.78 -0.92
N GLY A 261 -4.28 16.32 -1.86
CA GLY A 261 -4.80 17.16 -2.94
C GLY A 261 -3.77 17.50 -4.02
N LEU A 262 -2.69 16.73 -4.09
CA LEU A 262 -1.65 16.88 -5.07
C LEU A 262 -2.13 16.24 -6.39
N LYS A 263 -1.96 16.96 -7.50
CA LYS A 263 -2.27 16.44 -8.82
C LYS A 263 -1.04 15.77 -9.41
N THR A 264 -1.21 14.63 -10.05
CA THR A 264 -0.23 14.10 -10.99
C THR A 264 -0.59 14.72 -12.34
N GLU A 265 0.22 15.66 -12.83
CA GLU A 265 -0.04 16.22 -14.16
C GLU A 265 0.01 15.08 -15.19
N THR A 266 -1.10 14.87 -15.87
CA THR A 266 -1.17 14.09 -17.10
C THR A 266 -0.63 15.03 -18.16
N THR A 267 0.59 14.79 -18.63
CA THR A 267 1.12 15.50 -19.78
C THR A 267 0.30 15.03 -20.99
N GLU A 268 -0.53 15.92 -21.52
CA GLU A 268 -1.17 15.76 -22.84
C GLU A 268 -0.13 15.70 -23.97
#